data_AF-A0A7V8XMR2-F1
#
_entry.id   AF-A0A7V8XMR2-F1
#
_cell.length_a   1.000
_cell.length_b   1.000
_cell.length_c   1.000
_cell.angle_alpha   90.00
_cell.angle_beta   90.00
_cell.angle_gamma   90.00
#
_symmetry.space_group_name_H-M   'P 1'
#
loop_
_entity.id
_entity.type
_entity.pdbx_description
1 polymer ?
#
loop_
_entity_poly.entity_id
_entity_poly.type
_entity_poly.pdbx_seq_one_letter_code
_entity_poly.pdbx_strand_id
1 'polypeptide(L)'
;MTKKLLARPGAIERIRSLLAHPELALVLPFATSADEVELAVRLGIPLYGADPALDWLGTKSGSRRVFADEGVSHARGFAVASERDVLDALRELDSNTAVHKLDRGVGGLGNALVDERRAIALDDLAGALELEDTEASTGGYLAALADQGGIVEERIEGTDFRSPSVQLRLSPSGQVEILSPTIRCSAGLTARRTSGAASRPTLNTRRRSRSKRSRSVGGWPARG
;
A
#
# COMPACT_ATOMS: atom_id res chain seq x y z
N MET A 1 -12.94 13.23 -8.10
CA MET A 1 -12.92 13.94 -9.41
C MET A 1 -14.13 13.55 -10.25
N THR A 2 -14.42 12.25 -10.38
CA THR A 2 -15.49 11.67 -11.21
C THR A 2 -16.89 12.17 -10.88
N LYS A 3 -17.27 12.33 -9.60
CA LYS A 3 -18.55 12.99 -9.20
C LYS A 3 -18.80 14.33 -9.91
N LYS A 4 -17.75 15.16 -10.00
CA LYS A 4 -17.86 16.48 -10.67
C LYS A 4 -18.08 16.34 -12.17
N LEU A 5 -17.53 15.30 -12.79
CA LEU A 5 -17.74 14.99 -14.21
C LEU A 5 -19.15 14.45 -14.45
N LEU A 6 -19.61 13.51 -13.61
CA LEU A 6 -20.96 12.91 -13.67
C LEU A 6 -22.08 13.95 -13.52
N ALA A 7 -21.84 14.99 -12.71
CA ALA A 7 -22.74 16.13 -12.55
C ALA A 7 -22.84 17.04 -13.78
N ARG A 8 -22.08 16.78 -14.86
CA ARG A 8 -22.04 17.61 -16.08
C ARG A 8 -22.28 16.76 -17.33
N PRO A 9 -23.56 16.52 -17.72
CA PRO A 9 -23.89 15.69 -18.87
C PRO A 9 -23.16 16.10 -20.16
N GLY A 10 -23.07 17.40 -20.46
CA GLY A 10 -22.35 17.90 -21.65
C GLY A 10 -20.86 17.56 -21.68
N ALA A 11 -20.21 17.38 -20.52
CA ALA A 11 -18.82 16.93 -20.45
C ALA A 11 -18.69 15.44 -20.80
N ILE A 12 -19.65 14.61 -20.39
CA ILE A 12 -19.71 13.20 -20.75
C ILE A 12 -19.94 13.06 -22.26
N GLU A 13 -20.91 13.80 -22.82
CA GLU A 13 -21.16 13.82 -24.26
C GLU A 13 -19.92 14.24 -25.06
N ARG A 14 -19.21 15.27 -24.58
CA ARG A 14 -17.95 15.69 -25.18
C ARG A 14 -16.91 14.57 -25.17
N ILE A 15 -16.70 13.89 -24.04
CA ILE A 15 -15.77 12.76 -23.98
C ILE A 15 -16.22 11.67 -24.95
N ARG A 16 -17.51 11.33 -24.98
CA ARG A 16 -18.05 10.30 -25.89
C ARG A 16 -17.81 10.67 -27.37
N SER A 17 -17.98 11.93 -27.74
CA SER A 17 -17.71 12.41 -29.11
C SER A 17 -16.24 12.32 -29.54
N LEU A 18 -15.31 12.27 -28.57
CA LEU A 18 -13.87 12.13 -28.82
C LEU A 18 -13.43 10.65 -28.92
N LEU A 19 -14.30 9.70 -28.57
CA LEU A 19 -14.03 8.27 -28.70
C LEU A 19 -14.22 7.84 -30.16
N ALA A 20 -13.14 7.88 -30.95
CA ALA A 20 -13.18 7.43 -32.35
C ALA A 20 -13.50 5.93 -32.50
N HIS A 21 -13.02 5.11 -31.55
CA HIS A 21 -13.16 3.65 -31.53
C HIS A 21 -13.58 3.18 -30.12
N PRO A 22 -14.85 3.32 -29.73
CA PRO A 22 -15.34 2.94 -28.39
C PRO A 22 -15.06 1.46 -28.05
N GLU A 23 -15.06 0.58 -29.04
CA GLU A 23 -14.75 -0.85 -28.92
C GLU A 23 -13.30 -1.14 -28.53
N LEU A 24 -12.40 -0.18 -28.75
CA LEU A 24 -10.98 -0.24 -28.37
C LEU A 24 -10.65 0.61 -27.14
N ALA A 25 -11.65 1.30 -26.58
CA ALA A 25 -11.47 2.20 -25.46
C ALA A 25 -11.83 1.53 -24.12
N LEU A 26 -11.22 2.00 -23.05
CA LEU A 26 -11.53 1.60 -21.68
C LEU A 26 -11.32 2.75 -20.71
N VAL A 27 -12.01 2.73 -19.57
CA VAL A 27 -11.72 3.60 -18.43
C VAL A 27 -10.68 2.91 -17.55
N LEU A 28 -9.55 3.59 -17.30
CA LEU A 28 -8.50 3.14 -16.38
C LEU A 28 -8.41 4.12 -15.20
N PRO A 29 -9.13 3.88 -14.10
CA PRO A 29 -9.09 4.78 -12.95
C PRO A 29 -7.86 4.52 -12.07
N PHE A 30 -7.55 5.48 -11.21
CA PHE A 30 -6.55 5.28 -10.15
C PHE A 30 -7.09 4.37 -9.03
N ALA A 31 -8.35 4.58 -8.64
CA ALA A 31 -9.08 3.75 -7.69
C ALA A 31 -10.51 3.56 -8.22
N THR A 32 -11.10 2.39 -7.97
CA THR A 32 -12.42 2.07 -8.50
C THR A 32 -13.48 2.31 -7.42
N SER A 33 -14.48 3.13 -7.74
CA SER A 33 -15.66 3.33 -6.90
C SER A 33 -16.94 3.26 -7.74
N ALA A 34 -18.10 3.39 -7.09
CA ALA A 34 -19.39 3.48 -7.78
C ALA A 34 -19.42 4.60 -8.84
N ASP A 35 -18.70 5.71 -8.62
CA ASP A 35 -18.65 6.82 -9.57
C ASP A 35 -17.92 6.42 -10.86
N GLU A 36 -16.82 5.67 -10.76
CA GLU A 36 -16.06 5.19 -11.92
C GLU A 36 -16.87 4.16 -12.72
N VAL A 37 -17.63 3.30 -12.03
CA VAL A 37 -18.58 2.38 -12.67
C VAL A 37 -19.66 3.16 -13.41
N GLU A 38 -20.28 4.15 -12.78
CA GLU A 38 -21.29 4.98 -13.44
C GLU A 38 -20.72 5.72 -14.65
N LEU A 39 -19.49 6.26 -14.55
CA LEU A 39 -18.82 6.92 -15.67
C LEU A 39 -18.64 5.96 -16.85
N ALA A 40 -18.13 4.75 -16.60
CA ALA A 40 -17.93 3.74 -17.64
C ALA A 40 -19.25 3.38 -18.34
N VAL A 41 -20.33 3.18 -17.57
CA VAL A 41 -21.68 2.93 -18.10
C VAL A 41 -22.16 4.08 -18.98
N ARG A 42 -22.03 5.33 -18.53
CA ARG A 42 -22.47 6.52 -19.30
C ARG A 42 -21.62 6.78 -20.54
N LEU A 43 -20.36 6.36 -20.55
CA LEU A 43 -19.49 6.43 -21.72
C LEU A 43 -19.72 5.25 -22.69
N GLY A 44 -20.28 4.14 -22.21
CA GLY A 44 -20.52 2.95 -23.01
C GLY A 44 -19.26 2.15 -23.31
N ILE A 45 -18.24 2.23 -22.44
CA ILE A 45 -16.95 1.54 -22.60
C ILE A 45 -16.58 0.76 -21.34
N PRO A 46 -15.80 -0.34 -21.43
CA PRO A 46 -15.41 -1.13 -20.28
C PRO A 46 -14.61 -0.35 -19.23
N LEU A 47 -14.80 -0.71 -17.96
CA LEU A 47 -13.98 -0.27 -16.84
C LEU A 47 -12.88 -1.31 -16.58
N TYR A 48 -11.61 -0.89 -16.61
CA TYR A 48 -10.48 -1.71 -16.18
C TYR A 48 -10.15 -1.39 -14.72
N GLY A 49 -10.83 -2.07 -13.80
CA GLY A 49 -10.69 -1.86 -12.36
C GLY A 49 -11.25 -3.03 -11.57
N ALA A 50 -10.93 -3.07 -10.27
CA ALA A 50 -11.52 -4.05 -9.35
C ALA A 50 -12.99 -3.70 -9.09
N ASP A 51 -13.81 -4.70 -8.77
CA ASP A 51 -15.19 -4.46 -8.35
C ASP A 51 -15.20 -3.57 -7.09
N PRO A 52 -15.95 -2.44 -7.06
CA PRO A 52 -16.08 -1.62 -5.85
C PRO A 52 -16.53 -2.38 -4.60
N ALA A 53 -17.23 -3.52 -4.74
CA ALA A 53 -17.58 -4.39 -3.62
C ALA A 53 -16.36 -4.95 -2.88
N LEU A 54 -15.19 -4.91 -3.51
CA LEU A 54 -13.91 -5.34 -2.97
C LEU A 54 -13.07 -4.17 -2.39
N ASP A 55 -13.63 -2.95 -2.27
CA ASP A 55 -12.93 -1.78 -1.68
C ASP A 55 -12.32 -2.08 -0.31
N TRP A 56 -12.97 -2.93 0.47
CA TRP A 56 -12.49 -3.35 1.79
C TRP A 56 -11.11 -4.01 1.74
N LEU A 57 -10.72 -4.66 0.63
CA LEU A 57 -9.36 -5.22 0.48
C LEU A 57 -8.27 -4.13 0.46
N GLY A 58 -8.64 -2.89 0.12
CA GLY A 58 -7.76 -1.73 0.12
C GLY A 58 -7.59 -1.06 1.48
N THR A 59 -8.36 -1.45 2.51
CA THR A 59 -8.19 -0.92 3.87
C THR A 59 -7.05 -1.63 4.59
N LYS A 60 -6.56 -1.03 5.67
CA LYS A 60 -5.51 -1.64 6.50
C LYS A 60 -6.03 -2.86 7.24
N SER A 61 -7.21 -2.76 7.83
CA SER A 61 -7.92 -3.89 8.43
C SER A 61 -8.14 -5.04 7.44
N GLY A 62 -8.62 -4.76 6.22
CA GLY A 62 -8.81 -5.75 5.17
C GLY A 62 -7.51 -6.38 4.71
N SER A 63 -6.46 -5.58 4.53
CA SER A 63 -5.11 -6.08 4.22
C SER A 63 -4.57 -7.02 5.30
N ARG A 64 -4.74 -6.67 6.59
CA ARG A 64 -4.31 -7.53 7.72
C ARG A 64 -5.09 -8.84 7.76
N ARG A 65 -6.40 -8.79 7.49
CA ARG A 65 -7.23 -10.00 7.37
C ARG A 65 -6.72 -10.92 6.27
N VAL A 66 -6.49 -10.39 5.07
CA VAL A 66 -5.95 -11.19 3.94
C VAL A 66 -4.58 -11.76 4.29
N PHE A 67 -3.71 -10.98 4.94
CA PHE A 67 -2.41 -11.49 5.36
C PHE A 67 -2.52 -12.63 6.37
N ALA A 68 -3.44 -12.53 7.33
CA ALA A 68 -3.69 -13.62 8.28
C ALA A 68 -4.25 -14.87 7.59
N ASP A 69 -5.26 -14.70 6.73
CA ASP A 69 -5.92 -15.79 5.99
C ASP A 69 -4.94 -16.53 5.07
N GLU A 70 -3.97 -15.81 4.48
CA GLU A 70 -2.96 -16.35 3.56
C GLU A 70 -1.62 -16.71 4.25
N GLY A 71 -1.52 -16.58 5.58
CA GLY A 71 -0.30 -16.88 6.34
C GLY A 71 0.89 -15.97 6.01
N VAL A 72 0.64 -14.77 5.50
CA VAL A 72 1.66 -13.74 5.26
C VAL A 72 2.06 -13.12 6.60
N SER A 73 3.35 -13.17 6.93
CA SER A 73 3.86 -12.55 8.15
C SER A 73 3.59 -11.04 8.18
N HIS A 74 3.06 -10.56 9.30
CA HIS A 74 2.76 -9.15 9.54
C HIS A 74 2.90 -8.82 11.02
N ALA A 75 3.00 -7.52 11.36
CA ALA A 75 3.05 -7.07 12.74
C ALA A 75 1.78 -7.49 13.47
N ARG A 76 1.91 -7.88 14.75
CA ARG A 76 0.74 -8.14 15.58
C ARG A 76 -0.03 -6.83 15.79
N GLY A 77 -1.34 -6.91 15.73
CA GLY A 77 -2.21 -5.75 15.85
C GLY A 77 -3.68 -6.10 15.79
N PHE A 78 -4.51 -5.08 15.97
CA PHE A 78 -5.95 -5.19 16.12
C PHE A 78 -6.67 -4.14 15.27
N ALA A 79 -7.83 -4.51 14.73
CA ALA A 79 -8.74 -3.55 14.12
C ALA A 79 -9.48 -2.77 15.22
N VAL A 80 -9.65 -1.46 15.02
CA VAL A 80 -10.22 -0.54 15.99
C VAL A 80 -11.21 0.41 15.30
N ALA A 81 -12.29 0.78 15.99
CA ALA A 81 -13.30 1.71 15.47
C ALA A 81 -13.47 2.96 16.34
N SER A 82 -12.84 2.99 17.51
CA SER A 82 -12.95 4.08 18.48
C SER A 82 -11.68 4.27 19.29
N GLU A 83 -11.58 5.40 19.99
CA GLU A 83 -10.49 5.68 20.94
C GLU A 83 -10.42 4.62 22.05
N ARG A 84 -11.58 4.12 22.49
CA ARG A 84 -11.65 3.07 23.51
C ARG A 84 -11.06 1.77 23.00
N ASP A 85 -11.41 1.37 21.77
CA ASP A 85 -10.85 0.18 21.15
C ASP A 85 -9.33 0.30 21.00
N VAL A 86 -8.82 1.49 20.69
CA VAL A 86 -7.37 1.74 20.65
C VAL A 86 -6.74 1.50 22.01
N LEU A 87 -7.29 2.08 23.09
CA LEU A 87 -6.75 1.89 24.44
C LEU A 87 -6.80 0.42 24.90
N ASP A 88 -7.84 -0.32 24.52
CA ASP A 88 -7.95 -1.75 24.83
C ASP A 88 -6.98 -2.59 24.01
N ALA A 89 -6.83 -2.29 22.71
CA ALA A 89 -5.83 -2.92 21.85
C ALA A 89 -4.40 -2.65 22.34
N LEU A 90 -4.11 -1.45 22.82
CA LEU A 90 -2.83 -1.10 23.42
C LEU A 90 -2.54 -1.95 24.65
N ARG A 91 -3.51 -2.12 25.57
CA ARG A 91 -3.37 -3.00 26.74
C ARG A 91 -3.09 -4.46 26.35
N GLU A 92 -3.62 -4.92 25.22
CA GLU A 92 -3.36 -6.27 24.70
C GLU A 92 -2.01 -6.38 23.97
N LEU A 93 -1.52 -5.29 23.38
CA LEU A 93 -0.19 -5.25 22.78
C LEU A 93 0.92 -5.31 23.83
N ASP A 94 0.77 -4.66 24.99
CA ASP A 94 1.80 -4.66 26.05
C ASP A 94 3.20 -4.29 25.50
N SER A 95 3.27 -3.13 24.84
CA SER A 95 4.45 -2.60 24.17
C SER A 95 4.83 -1.21 24.70
N ASN A 96 6.02 -0.72 24.35
CA ASN A 96 6.40 0.66 24.70
C ASN A 96 5.85 1.68 23.70
N THR A 97 5.66 1.28 22.45
CA THR A 97 5.25 2.15 21.36
C THR A 97 4.52 1.33 20.33
N ALA A 98 3.34 1.81 19.96
CA ALA A 98 2.53 1.23 18.90
C ALA A 98 2.43 2.20 17.73
N VAL A 99 1.97 1.69 16.59
CA VAL A 99 1.58 2.51 15.44
C VAL A 99 0.08 2.37 15.25
N HIS A 100 -0.64 3.47 15.37
CA HIS A 100 -2.03 3.55 14.96
C HIS A 100 -2.14 4.04 13.53
N LYS A 101 -3.04 3.44 12.74
CA LYS A 101 -3.18 3.75 11.33
C LYS A 101 -4.66 3.79 10.94
N LEU A 102 -5.12 4.93 10.45
CA LEU A 102 -6.47 5.09 9.90
C LEU A 102 -6.68 4.18 8.69
N ASP A 103 -7.85 3.58 8.58
CA ASP A 103 -8.05 2.45 7.66
C ASP A 103 -7.86 2.80 6.19
N ARG A 104 -8.34 3.98 5.75
CA ARG A 104 -8.18 4.48 4.37
C ARG A 104 -7.08 5.54 4.20
N GLY A 105 -6.22 5.75 5.21
CA GLY A 105 -5.07 6.65 5.09
C GLY A 105 -4.06 6.20 4.02
N VAL A 106 -3.46 7.14 3.27
CA VAL A 106 -2.56 6.83 2.13
C VAL A 106 -1.21 7.51 2.30
N GLY A 107 -0.12 6.81 1.98
CA GLY A 107 1.21 7.41 1.86
C GLY A 107 1.81 7.97 3.17
N GLY A 108 1.43 7.43 4.33
CA GLY A 108 1.83 7.93 5.65
C GLY A 108 0.84 8.93 6.25
N LEU A 109 0.00 9.56 5.42
CA LEU A 109 -1.09 10.41 5.86
C LEU A 109 -2.16 9.51 6.50
N GLY A 110 -2.29 9.58 7.83
CA GLY A 110 -3.17 8.74 8.64
C GLY A 110 -2.45 7.74 9.56
N ASN A 111 -1.12 7.76 9.62
CA ASN A 111 -0.36 7.06 10.66
C ASN A 111 -0.11 7.99 11.85
N ALA A 112 -0.04 7.40 13.04
CA ALA A 112 0.42 8.04 14.25
C ALA A 112 1.23 7.05 15.07
N LEU A 113 2.30 7.52 15.70
CA LEU A 113 2.89 6.79 16.81
C LEU A 113 2.05 7.03 18.06
N VAL A 114 1.99 5.99 18.89
CA VAL A 114 1.31 6.05 20.19
C VAL A 114 2.30 5.68 21.27
N ASP A 115 2.51 6.60 22.22
CA ASP A 115 3.16 6.27 23.50
C ASP A 115 2.15 5.47 24.33
N GLU A 116 2.27 4.15 24.28
CA GLU A 116 1.34 3.23 24.91
C GLU A 116 1.24 3.44 26.43
N ARG A 117 2.39 3.61 27.09
CA ARG A 117 2.44 3.77 28.55
C ARG A 117 1.74 5.04 28.97
N ARG A 118 1.96 6.14 28.24
CA ARG A 118 1.29 7.41 28.49
C ARG A 118 -0.21 7.31 28.21
N ALA A 119 -0.60 6.72 27.09
CA ALA A 119 -2.00 6.56 26.71
C ALA A 119 -2.78 5.78 27.77
N ILE A 120 -2.24 4.65 28.23
CA ILE A 120 -2.89 3.78 29.22
C ILE A 120 -2.89 4.41 30.62
N ALA A 121 -1.77 5.00 31.06
CA ALA A 121 -1.66 5.55 32.41
C ALA A 121 -2.53 6.80 32.63
N LEU A 122 -2.73 7.60 31.57
CA LEU A 122 -3.53 8.83 31.64
C LEU A 122 -4.96 8.63 31.10
N ASP A 123 -5.27 7.46 30.53
CA ASP A 123 -6.51 7.21 29.77
C ASP A 123 -6.77 8.31 28.73
N ASP A 124 -5.69 8.80 28.11
CA ASP A 124 -5.68 9.94 27.18
C ASP A 124 -4.92 9.56 25.91
N LEU A 125 -5.67 9.07 24.92
CA LEU A 125 -5.11 8.76 23.61
C LEU A 125 -4.63 10.03 22.90
N ALA A 126 -5.42 11.11 22.95
CA ALA A 126 -5.12 12.35 22.24
C ALA A 126 -3.76 12.93 22.64
N GLY A 127 -3.47 12.95 23.94
CA GLY A 127 -2.21 13.43 24.50
C GLY A 127 -1.03 12.48 24.31
N ALA A 128 -1.24 11.27 23.79
CA ALA A 128 -0.21 10.27 23.55
C ALA A 128 0.09 10.02 22.06
N LEU A 129 -0.61 10.70 21.15
CA LEU A 129 -0.45 10.60 19.71
C LEU A 129 0.65 11.54 19.18
N GLU A 130 1.53 10.99 18.35
CA GLU A 130 2.42 11.76 17.48
C GLU A 130 2.06 11.46 16.02
N LEU A 131 1.38 12.41 15.38
CA LEU A 131 0.90 12.26 14.00
C LEU A 131 2.06 12.36 13.00
N GLU A 132 2.12 11.47 12.00
CA GLU A 132 3.06 11.61 10.89
C GLU A 132 2.71 12.78 9.97
N ASP A 133 1.41 13.12 9.88
CA ASP A 133 0.92 14.29 9.15
C ASP A 133 0.97 15.52 10.07
N THR A 134 1.95 16.39 9.82
CA THR A 134 2.18 17.61 10.60
C THR A 134 1.12 18.71 10.37
N GLU A 135 0.29 18.57 9.34
CA GLU A 135 -0.80 19.53 9.06
C GLU A 135 -2.13 19.07 9.69
N ALA A 136 -2.23 17.79 10.08
CA ALA A 136 -3.40 17.25 10.74
C ALA A 136 -3.46 17.68 12.21
N SER A 137 -4.67 17.95 12.70
CA SER A 137 -4.92 18.11 14.13
C SER A 137 -5.28 16.76 14.75
N THR A 138 -4.93 16.57 16.02
CA THR A 138 -5.33 15.38 16.78
C THR A 138 -6.85 15.19 16.78
N GLY A 139 -7.62 16.27 16.96
CA GLY A 139 -9.09 16.19 16.91
C GLY A 139 -9.61 15.73 15.55
N GLY A 140 -9.04 16.22 14.45
CA GLY A 140 -9.40 15.77 13.10
C GLY A 140 -9.01 14.30 12.85
N TYR A 141 -7.87 13.88 13.37
CA TYR A 141 -7.40 12.50 13.31
C TYR A 141 -8.35 11.54 14.05
N LEU A 142 -8.76 11.90 15.27
CA LEU A 142 -9.69 11.09 16.08
C LEU A 142 -11.11 11.07 15.49
N ALA A 143 -11.56 12.19 14.92
CA ALA A 143 -12.82 12.21 14.16
C ALA A 143 -12.76 11.28 12.93
N ALA A 144 -11.61 11.25 12.25
CA ALA A 144 -11.40 10.31 11.15
C ALA A 144 -11.35 8.85 11.65
N LEU A 145 -10.76 8.56 12.81
CA LEU A 145 -10.83 7.23 13.42
C LEU A 145 -12.28 6.81 13.64
N ALA A 146 -13.12 7.68 14.19
CA ALA A 146 -14.54 7.37 14.42
C ALA A 146 -15.33 7.14 13.12
N ASP A 147 -14.93 7.76 12.00
CA ASP A 147 -15.62 7.64 10.70
C ASP A 147 -15.23 6.36 9.93
N GLN A 148 -13.93 6.04 9.88
CA GLN A 148 -13.41 4.97 9.02
C GLN A 148 -12.73 3.83 9.77
N GLY A 149 -12.54 3.94 11.08
CA GLY A 149 -11.77 2.99 11.86
C GLY A 149 -10.27 3.01 11.52
N GLY A 150 -9.59 1.96 11.93
CA GLY A 150 -8.17 1.76 11.68
C GLY A 150 -7.63 0.47 12.26
N ILE A 151 -6.31 0.43 12.39
CA ILE A 151 -5.59 -0.63 13.09
C ILE A 151 -4.60 -0.02 14.08
N VAL A 152 -4.37 -0.72 15.19
CA VAL A 152 -3.20 -0.51 16.07
C VAL A 152 -2.29 -1.71 15.90
N GLU A 153 -1.01 -1.51 15.68
CA GLU A 153 -0.04 -2.60 15.55
C GLU A 153 1.30 -2.29 16.21
N GLU A 154 2.05 -3.34 16.50
CA GLU A 154 3.41 -3.24 17.02
C GLU A 154 4.30 -2.45 16.06
N ARG A 155 5.14 -1.59 16.64
CA ARG A 155 6.16 -0.89 15.86
C ARG A 155 7.28 -1.85 15.49
N ILE A 156 7.45 -2.10 14.20
CA ILE A 156 8.61 -2.84 13.69
C ILE A 156 9.85 -1.94 13.80
N GLU A 157 10.85 -2.40 14.56
CA GLU A 157 12.12 -1.73 14.76
C GLU A 157 13.29 -2.61 14.35
N GLY A 158 14.45 -2.00 14.05
CA GLY A 158 15.66 -2.74 13.72
C GLY A 158 16.83 -1.82 13.39
N THR A 159 18.05 -2.28 13.66
CA THR A 159 19.28 -1.53 13.34
C THR A 159 19.50 -1.38 11.84
N ASP A 160 19.00 -2.32 11.04
CA ASP A 160 18.99 -2.27 9.58
C ASP A 160 17.56 -2.28 9.03
N PHE A 161 16.84 -1.17 9.23
CA PHE A 161 15.44 -1.05 8.80
C PHE A 161 15.34 -0.76 7.29
N ARG A 162 14.55 -1.58 6.57
CA ARG A 162 14.28 -1.44 5.14
C ARG A 162 12.80 -1.64 4.87
N SER A 163 12.26 -0.90 3.91
CA SER A 163 10.86 -0.99 3.48
C SER A 163 10.80 -1.29 1.98
N PRO A 164 11.12 -2.52 1.55
CA PRO A 164 10.98 -2.90 0.15
C PRO A 164 9.50 -2.89 -0.26
N SER A 165 9.24 -2.58 -1.52
CA SER A 165 7.91 -2.66 -2.11
C SER A 165 7.98 -3.32 -3.48
N VAL A 166 6.89 -3.99 -3.86
CA VAL A 166 6.70 -4.55 -5.21
C VAL A 166 5.37 -4.05 -5.75
N GLN A 167 5.38 -3.64 -7.02
CA GLN A 167 4.15 -3.32 -7.73
C GLN A 167 3.72 -4.51 -8.56
N LEU A 168 2.47 -4.93 -8.38
CA LEU A 168 1.85 -6.03 -9.09
C LEU A 168 0.71 -5.52 -9.98
N ARG A 169 0.43 -6.24 -11.07
CA ARG A 169 -0.79 -6.09 -11.87
C ARG A 169 -1.59 -7.38 -11.82
N LEU A 170 -2.87 -7.26 -11.51
CA LEU A 170 -3.85 -8.34 -11.59
C LEU A 170 -4.64 -8.18 -12.89
N SER A 171 -4.70 -9.22 -13.72
CA SER A 171 -5.52 -9.21 -14.93
C SER A 171 -6.95 -9.67 -14.62
N PRO A 172 -7.94 -9.32 -15.49
CA PRO A 172 -9.29 -9.88 -15.40
C PRO A 172 -9.36 -11.41 -15.53
N SER A 173 -8.33 -12.04 -16.10
CA SER A 173 -8.22 -13.51 -16.19
C SER A 173 -7.56 -14.15 -14.96
N GLY A 174 -7.27 -13.37 -13.91
CA GLY A 174 -6.62 -13.84 -12.69
C GLY A 174 -5.11 -14.00 -12.78
N GLN A 175 -4.47 -13.49 -13.85
CA GLN A 175 -3.02 -13.51 -13.97
C GLN A 175 -2.40 -12.42 -13.09
N VAL A 176 -1.27 -12.75 -12.46
CA VAL A 176 -0.50 -11.81 -11.64
C VAL A 176 0.83 -11.54 -12.32
N GLU A 177 1.16 -10.26 -12.52
CA GLU A 177 2.41 -9.83 -13.14
C GLU A 177 3.17 -8.89 -12.20
N ILE A 178 4.48 -9.13 -12.05
CA ILE A 178 5.39 -8.23 -11.32
C ILE A 178 5.82 -7.11 -12.27
N LEU A 179 5.44 -5.88 -11.95
CA LEU A 179 5.79 -4.71 -12.77
C LEU A 179 7.14 -4.12 -12.38
N SER A 180 7.36 -3.88 -11.08
CA SER A 180 8.60 -3.28 -10.60
C SER A 180 8.88 -3.63 -9.13
N PRO A 181 10.10 -4.10 -8.80
CA PRO A 181 10.59 -4.12 -7.43
C PRO A 181 11.28 -2.78 -7.10
N THR A 182 10.97 -2.19 -5.95
CA THR A 182 11.61 -0.96 -5.44
C THR A 182 12.09 -1.17 -4.00
N ILE A 183 13.30 -0.70 -3.67
CA ILE A 183 13.79 -0.70 -2.28
C ILE A 183 13.73 0.73 -1.75
N ARG A 184 12.99 0.96 -0.67
CA ARG A 184 13.05 2.20 0.11
C ARG A 184 13.90 1.98 1.36
N CYS A 185 14.88 2.84 1.55
CA CYS A 185 15.58 2.98 2.83
C CYS A 185 14.89 4.10 3.61
N SER A 186 14.09 3.75 4.61
CA SER A 186 13.58 4.71 5.59
C SER A 186 14.57 4.73 6.76
N ALA A 187 15.38 5.79 6.87
CA ALA A 187 16.02 6.09 8.14
C ALA A 187 14.89 6.48 9.12
N GLY A 188 14.89 5.91 10.33
CA GLY A 188 13.81 6.04 11.31
C GLY A 188 13.57 7.49 11.77
N LEU A 189 12.65 7.64 12.72
CA LEU A 189 11.97 8.87 13.19
C LEU A 189 12.83 10.12 13.58
N THR A 190 14.14 10.11 13.35
CA THR A 190 15.00 11.30 13.37
C THR A 190 15.38 11.80 11.97
N ALA A 191 14.94 11.15 10.89
CA ALA A 191 15.32 11.50 9.53
C ALA A 191 14.20 12.24 8.78
N ARG A 192 14.47 13.53 8.51
CA ARG A 192 13.85 14.31 7.44
C ARG A 192 13.69 13.47 6.16
N ARG A 193 12.53 13.63 5.51
CA ARG A 193 12.14 13.06 4.20
C ARG A 193 13.35 12.84 3.27
N THR A 194 13.55 11.60 2.82
CA THR A 194 14.33 11.32 1.62
C THR A 194 13.37 11.00 0.47
N SER A 195 13.31 11.92 -0.50
CA SER A 195 12.76 11.67 -1.83
C SER A 195 13.82 10.93 -2.67
N GLY A 196 13.61 9.63 -2.90
CA GLY A 196 14.45 8.89 -3.85
C GLY A 196 14.22 7.38 -3.78
N ALA A 197 13.54 6.83 -4.79
CA ALA A 197 13.56 5.40 -5.05
C ALA A 197 14.86 5.04 -5.77
N ALA A 198 15.67 4.15 -5.19
CA ALA A 198 16.83 3.60 -5.88
C ALA A 198 16.37 2.37 -6.68
N SER A 199 16.25 2.52 -8.00
CA SER A 199 16.12 1.37 -8.90
C SER A 199 17.52 0.77 -9.13
N ARG A 200 17.67 -0.53 -8.91
CA ARG A 200 18.83 -1.27 -9.40
C ARG A 200 18.64 -1.54 -10.90
N PRO A 201 19.64 -1.30 -11.76
CA PRO A 201 19.51 -1.65 -13.17
C PRO A 201 19.38 -3.18 -13.30
N THR A 202 18.41 -3.60 -14.10
CA THR A 202 18.18 -5.00 -14.47
C THR A 202 19.41 -5.56 -15.19
N LEU A 203 19.97 -6.63 -14.64
CA LEU A 203 21.01 -7.42 -15.30
C LEU A 203 20.42 -8.08 -16.54
N ASN A 204 20.67 -7.47 -17.69
CA ASN A 204 20.30 -8.00 -19.00
C ASN A 204 21.12 -9.28 -19.26
N THR A 205 20.49 -10.45 -19.13
CA THR A 205 21.09 -11.74 -19.46
C THR A 205 21.29 -11.85 -20.97
N ARG A 206 22.42 -11.32 -21.49
CA ARG A 206 22.90 -11.68 -22.83
C ARG A 206 23.37 -13.13 -22.83
N ARG A 207 22.54 -13.98 -23.43
CA ARG A 207 22.89 -15.32 -23.95
C ARG A 207 24.21 -15.22 -24.74
N ARG A 208 25.33 -15.68 -24.17
CA ARG A 208 26.56 -15.93 -24.92
C ARG A 208 26.46 -17.30 -25.59
N SER A 209 26.36 -17.28 -26.92
CA SER A 209 26.53 -18.44 -27.79
C SER A 209 27.90 -19.09 -27.57
N ARG A 210 27.91 -20.38 -27.25
CA ARG A 210 29.10 -21.23 -27.24
C ARG A 210 29.68 -21.31 -28.66
N SER A 211 30.94 -20.93 -28.85
CA SER A 211 31.74 -21.38 -29.99
C SER A 211 32.83 -22.34 -29.49
N LYS A 212 32.84 -23.54 -30.09
CA LYS A 212 33.87 -24.55 -29.91
C LYS A 212 35.16 -24.07 -30.57
N ARG A 213 36.28 -24.08 -29.85
CA ARG A 213 37.61 -24.37 -30.43
C ARG A 213 38.42 -25.22 -29.47
N SER A 214 38.82 -26.37 -29.99
CA SER A 214 39.72 -27.37 -29.45
C SER A 214 41.18 -26.90 -29.46
N ARG A 215 41.95 -27.25 -28.42
CA ARG A 215 43.33 -27.75 -28.54
C ARG A 215 43.86 -28.30 -27.20
N SER A 216 43.86 -29.63 -27.17
CA SER A 216 44.80 -30.61 -26.60
C SER A 216 46.04 -30.21 -25.75
N VAL A 217 46.29 -31.11 -24.77
CA VAL A 217 47.55 -31.75 -24.29
C VAL A 217 48.04 -31.41 -22.87
N GLY A 218 48.20 -32.49 -22.08
CA GLY A 218 49.15 -32.66 -20.98
C GLY A 218 48.61 -32.28 -19.61
N GLY A 219 48.64 -33.09 -18.56
CA GLY A 219 49.27 -34.36 -18.25
C GLY A 219 49.14 -34.52 -16.73
N TRP A 220 48.79 -35.70 -16.24
CA TRP A 220 48.79 -36.00 -14.80
C TRP A 220 50.23 -35.97 -14.26
N PRO A 221 50.41 -35.74 -12.95
CA PRO A 221 50.74 -36.90 -12.13
C PRO A 221 49.99 -36.96 -10.80
N ALA A 222 49.92 -38.19 -10.31
CA ALA A 222 49.38 -38.57 -9.03
C ALA A 222 50.46 -38.57 -7.92
N ARG A 223 49.94 -38.58 -6.68
CA ARG A 223 50.52 -39.04 -5.41
C ARG A 223 51.35 -38.05 -4.58
N GLY A 224 50.97 -38.04 -3.30
CA GLY A 224 51.56 -37.41 -2.13
C GLY A 224 50.54 -37.56 -1.02
#